data_AF-A0A380DMS1-F1
#
_entry.id   AF-A0A380DMS1-F1
#
_cell.length_a   1.000
_cell.length_b   1.000
_cell.length_c   1.000
_cell.angle_alpha   90.00
_cell.angle_beta   90.00
_cell.angle_gamma   90.00
#
_symmetry.space_group_name_H-M   'P 1'
#
loop_
_entity.id
_entity.type
_entity.pdbx_description
1 polymer ?
#
loop_
_entity_poly.entity_id
_entity_poly.type
_entity_poly.pdbx_seq_one_letter_code
_entity_poly.pdbx_strand_id
1 'polypeptide(L)'
;MAGIKTKLRIDGKLMTLIDASDKYDIKVSTLITRYDRGARGKDLIQNVVKPKKVKVDGKMMTVSEIVKKYNLSKGLLNYRIAKGLTGDALIVPPQEPPLLNTLNMRMSR
;
A
#
# COMPACT_ATOMS: atom_id res chain seq x y z
N MET A 1 12.91 -25.72 -9.96
CA MET A 1 11.88 -24.67 -10.01
C MET A 1 10.54 -25.33 -9.83
N ALA A 2 9.75 -24.91 -8.83
CA ALA A 2 8.45 -25.51 -8.59
C ALA A 2 7.46 -25.20 -9.73
N GLY A 3 6.77 -26.22 -10.21
CA GLY A 3 5.75 -26.09 -11.24
C GLY A 3 4.37 -25.81 -10.67
N ILE A 4 3.43 -25.35 -11.49
CA ILE A 4 2.05 -25.00 -11.10
C ILE A 4 1.31 -26.18 -10.41
N LYS A 5 1.61 -27.42 -10.81
CA LYS A 5 1.03 -28.65 -10.24
C LYS A 5 1.74 -29.17 -8.99
N THR A 6 2.66 -28.39 -8.42
CA THR A 6 3.39 -28.80 -7.21
C THR A 6 2.41 -28.97 -6.06
N LYS A 7 2.39 -30.17 -5.48
CA LYS A 7 1.53 -30.50 -4.34
C LYS A 7 2.17 -30.00 -3.05
N LEU A 8 1.36 -29.40 -2.19
CA LEU A 8 1.77 -28.82 -0.93
C LEU A 8 0.66 -28.92 0.10
N ARG A 9 1.04 -28.93 1.38
CA ARG A 9 0.09 -28.90 2.49
C ARG A 9 -0.02 -27.49 3.04
N ILE A 10 -1.23 -26.94 3.01
CA ILE A 10 -1.60 -25.69 3.68
C ILE A 10 -2.73 -26.04 4.65
N ASP A 11 -2.57 -25.69 5.93
CA ASP A 11 -3.55 -25.94 6.99
C ASP A 11 -4.05 -27.39 7.04
N GLY A 12 -3.14 -28.35 6.85
CA GLY A 12 -3.47 -29.79 6.86
C GLY A 12 -4.14 -30.31 5.58
N LYS A 13 -4.54 -29.44 4.65
CA LYS A 13 -5.13 -29.83 3.36
C LYS A 13 -4.06 -29.94 2.28
N LEU A 14 -4.06 -31.06 1.56
CA LEU A 14 -3.23 -31.24 0.38
C LEU A 14 -3.89 -30.50 -0.79
N MET A 15 -3.18 -29.56 -1.40
CA MET A 15 -3.63 -28.81 -2.57
C MET A 15 -2.45 -28.48 -3.48
N THR A 16 -2.71 -28.01 -4.69
CA THR A 16 -1.67 -27.55 -5.61
C THR A 16 -1.44 -26.03 -5.51
N LEU A 17 -0.35 -25.51 -6.11
CA LEU A 17 -0.11 -24.07 -6.17
C LEU A 17 -1.23 -23.31 -6.93
N ILE A 18 -1.86 -23.95 -7.92
CA ILE A 18 -3.01 -23.35 -8.62
C ILE A 18 -4.25 -23.32 -7.75
N ASP A 19 -4.57 -24.41 -7.05
CA ASP A 19 -5.69 -24.42 -6.09
C ASP A 19 -5.49 -23.39 -4.97
N ALA A 20 -4.25 -23.23 -4.49
CA ALA A 20 -3.91 -22.22 -3.51
C ALA A 20 -4.01 -20.79 -4.08
N SER A 21 -3.68 -20.60 -5.35
CA SER A 21 -3.84 -19.31 -6.03
C SER A 21 -5.32 -18.91 -6.07
N ASP A 22 -6.18 -19.83 -6.51
CA ASP A 22 -7.61 -19.57 -6.66
C ASP A 22 -8.29 -19.39 -5.31
N LYS A 23 -7.86 -20.14 -4.29
CA LYS A 23 -8.46 -20.09 -2.95
C LYS A 23 -8.06 -18.84 -2.14
N TYR A 24 -6.81 -18.41 -2.25
CA TYR A 24 -6.27 -17.30 -1.44
C TYR A 24 -6.15 -15.98 -2.24
N ASP A 25 -6.55 -15.99 -3.52
CA ASP A 25 -6.43 -14.87 -4.45
C ASP A 25 -4.99 -14.32 -4.53
N ILE A 26 -4.02 -15.24 -4.66
CA ILE A 26 -2.60 -14.92 -4.76
C ILE A 26 -2.08 -15.46 -6.07
N LYS A 27 -1.49 -14.60 -6.91
CA LYS A 27 -0.88 -15.03 -8.19
C LYS A 27 0.01 -16.26 -8.01
N VAL A 28 -0.22 -17.27 -8.87
CA VAL A 28 0.60 -18.51 -8.91
C VAL A 28 2.10 -18.21 -8.97
N SER A 29 2.53 -17.20 -9.73
CA SER A 29 3.95 -16.80 -9.82
C SER A 29 4.53 -16.35 -8.48
N THR A 30 3.74 -15.66 -7.65
CA THR A 30 4.11 -15.27 -6.29
C THR A 30 4.27 -16.50 -5.41
N LEU A 31 3.35 -17.47 -5.50
CA LEU A 31 3.41 -18.71 -4.72
C LEU A 31 4.62 -19.57 -5.13
N ILE A 32 4.91 -19.70 -6.44
CA ILE A 32 6.12 -20.39 -6.94
C ILE A 32 7.38 -19.75 -6.35
N THR A 33 7.48 -18.42 -6.43
CA THR A 33 8.65 -17.69 -5.91
C THR A 33 8.83 -17.91 -4.41
N ARG A 34 7.74 -17.92 -3.63
CA ARG A 34 7.77 -18.20 -2.19
C ARG A 34 8.19 -19.64 -1.91
N TYR A 35 7.65 -20.58 -2.67
CA TYR A 35 7.96 -22.00 -2.55
C TYR A 35 9.43 -22.31 -2.86
N ASP A 36 9.97 -21.72 -3.93
CA ASP A 36 11.38 -21.84 -4.33
C ASP A 36 12.33 -21.22 -3.29
N ARG A 37 11.85 -20.22 -2.53
CA ARG A 37 12.56 -19.64 -1.36
C ARG A 37 12.42 -20.48 -0.08
N GLY A 38 11.70 -21.60 -0.13
CA GLY A 38 11.50 -22.48 1.02
C GLY A 38 10.31 -22.12 1.91
N ALA A 39 9.49 -21.13 1.57
CA ALA A 39 8.26 -20.84 2.32
C ALA A 39 7.26 -22.00 2.20
N ARG A 40 6.57 -22.34 3.30
CA ARG A 40 5.63 -23.47 3.37
C ARG A 40 4.42 -23.12 4.24
N GLY A 41 3.34 -23.89 4.07
CA GLY A 41 2.13 -23.75 4.86
C GLY A 41 1.59 -22.31 4.82
N LYS A 42 1.37 -21.72 6.00
CA LYS A 42 0.84 -20.36 6.15
C LYS A 42 1.77 -19.28 5.59
N ASP A 43 3.09 -19.49 5.62
CA ASP A 43 4.05 -18.53 5.09
C ASP A 43 3.96 -18.40 3.57
N LEU A 44 3.47 -19.46 2.91
CA LEU A 44 3.24 -19.45 1.47
C LEU A 44 2.11 -18.50 1.07
N ILE A 45 1.05 -18.46 1.88
CA ILE A 45 -0.18 -17.69 1.64
C ILE A 45 -0.19 -16.35 2.37
N GLN A 46 0.81 -16.06 3.20
CA GLN A 46 0.83 -14.83 3.96
C GLN A 46 0.85 -13.65 2.99
N ASN A 47 -0.19 -12.81 3.04
CA ASN A 47 -0.28 -11.66 2.16
C ASN A 47 0.61 -10.56 2.74
N VAL A 48 1.91 -10.68 2.54
CA VAL A 48 2.89 -9.68 2.96
C VAL A 48 2.80 -8.51 1.98
N VAL A 49 1.72 -7.73 2.08
CA VAL A 49 1.66 -6.39 1.48
C VAL A 49 2.66 -5.56 2.28
N LYS A 50 3.94 -5.63 1.90
CA LYS A 50 4.95 -4.75 2.48
C LYS A 50 4.47 -3.34 2.20
N PRO A 51 4.16 -2.53 3.22
CA PRO A 51 3.71 -1.18 2.99
C PRO A 51 4.85 -0.45 2.26
N LYS A 52 4.54 0.14 1.10
CA LYS A 52 5.50 0.99 0.39
C LYS A 52 5.92 2.10 1.34
N LYS A 53 7.20 2.10 1.72
CA LYS A 53 7.80 3.17 2.50
C LYS A 53 8.29 4.23 1.54
N VAL A 54 7.98 5.48 1.85
CA VAL A 54 8.39 6.65 1.06
C VAL A 54 9.24 7.53 1.96
N LYS A 55 10.30 8.10 1.38
CA LYS A 55 11.15 9.05 2.10
C LYS A 55 10.42 10.39 2.20
N VAL A 56 10.15 10.81 3.43
CA VAL A 56 9.45 12.05 3.77
C VAL A 56 10.20 12.64 4.95
N ASP A 57 10.65 13.89 4.85
CA ASP A 57 11.37 14.58 5.93
C ASP A 57 12.60 13.78 6.43
N GLY A 58 13.39 13.26 5.48
CA GLY A 58 14.57 12.43 5.74
C GLY A 58 14.28 11.01 6.26
N LYS A 59 13.05 10.68 6.63
CA LYS A 59 12.65 9.38 7.23
C LYS A 59 11.84 8.52 6.28
N MET A 60 12.04 7.21 6.36
CA MET A 60 11.27 6.22 5.59
C MET A 60 9.95 5.93 6.31
N MET A 61 8.87 6.58 5.89
CA MET A 61 7.55 6.44 6.49
C MET A 61 6.58 5.72 5.55
N THR A 62 5.61 5.00 6.11
CA THR A 62 4.51 4.42 5.33
C THR A 62 3.48 5.47 4.98
N VAL A 63 2.71 5.27 3.90
CA VAL A 63 1.60 6.19 3.53
C VAL A 63 0.65 6.41 4.72
N SER A 64 0.36 5.36 5.50
CA SER A 64 -0.50 5.48 6.69
C SER A 64 0.12 6.32 7.81
N GLU A 65 1.44 6.26 8.02
CA GLU A 65 2.14 7.14 8.97
C GLU A 65 2.10 8.60 8.53
N ILE A 66 2.29 8.86 7.23
CA ILE A 66 2.23 10.21 6.66
C ILE A 66 0.82 10.80 6.80
N VAL A 67 -0.21 10.01 6.48
CA VAL A 67 -1.62 10.37 6.67
C VAL A 67 -1.88 10.76 8.13
N LYS A 68 -1.43 9.95 9.09
CA LYS A 68 -1.62 10.23 10.53
C LYS A 68 -0.85 11.46 11.01
N LYS A 69 0.39 11.65 10.53
CA LYS A 69 1.27 12.73 10.98
C LYS A 69 0.87 14.09 10.41
N TYR A 70 0.42 14.14 9.16
CA TYR A 70 0.11 15.39 8.44
C TYR A 70 -1.38 15.58 8.13
N ASN A 71 -2.23 14.68 8.63
CA ASN A 71 -3.68 14.69 8.41
C ASN A 71 -4.09 14.79 6.92
N LEU A 72 -3.35 14.11 6.04
CA LEU A 72 -3.56 14.14 4.59
C LEU A 72 -4.44 12.98 4.12
N SER A 73 -5.16 13.17 3.01
CA SER A 73 -5.88 12.06 2.38
C SER A 73 -4.94 11.05 1.73
N LYS A 74 -5.22 9.76 1.96
CA LYS A 74 -4.51 8.64 1.32
C LYS A 74 -4.58 8.72 -0.22
N GLY A 75 -5.69 9.22 -0.77
CA GLY A 75 -5.86 9.41 -2.21
C GLY A 75 -4.91 10.46 -2.78
N LEU A 76 -4.74 11.59 -2.07
CA LEU A 76 -3.82 12.66 -2.45
C LEU A 76 -2.37 12.17 -2.46
N LEU A 77 -1.97 11.45 -1.42
CA LEU A 77 -0.64 10.85 -1.33
C LEU A 77 -0.39 9.84 -2.45
N ASN A 78 -1.35 8.94 -2.72
CA ASN A 78 -1.24 7.99 -3.83
C ASN A 78 -1.11 8.68 -5.19
N TYR A 79 -1.88 9.74 -5.43
CA TYR A 79 -1.78 10.55 -6.64
C TYR A 79 -0.39 11.17 -6.79
N ARG A 80 0.15 11.78 -5.73
CA ARG A 80 1.48 12.39 -5.74
C ARG A 80 2.59 11.36 -5.95
N ILE A 81 2.50 10.19 -5.30
CA ILE A 81 3.42 9.07 -5.49
C ILE A 81 3.35 8.54 -6.92
N ALA A 82 2.15 8.43 -7.51
CA ALA A 82 1.98 8.02 -8.90
C ALA A 82 2.59 9.02 -9.89
N LYS A 83 2.66 10.31 -9.53
CA LYS A 83 3.37 11.36 -10.27
C LYS A 83 4.90 11.37 -10.03
N GLY A 84 5.42 10.47 -9.20
CA GLY A 84 6.84 10.40 -8.86
C GLY A 84 7.30 11.44 -7.83
N LEU A 85 6.37 12.16 -7.19
CA LEU A 85 6.70 13.14 -6.15
C LEU A 85 7.15 12.41 -4.88
N THR A 86 8.21 12.92 -4.26
CA THR A 86 8.83 12.36 -3.05
C THR A 86 9.24 13.49 -2.09
N GLY A 87 9.56 13.15 -0.84
CA GLY A 87 10.00 14.14 0.15
C GLY A 87 8.91 15.15 0.52
N ASP A 88 9.28 16.42 0.55
CA ASP A 88 8.44 17.51 1.04
C ASP A 88 7.25 17.81 0.12
N ALA A 89 7.38 17.48 -1.17
CA ALA A 89 6.30 17.57 -2.15
C ALA A 89 5.08 16.68 -1.79
N LEU A 90 5.28 15.65 -0.97
CA LEU A 90 4.19 14.80 -0.46
C LEU A 90 3.43 15.43 0.69
N ILE A 91 4.08 16.33 1.44
CA ILE A 91 3.60 16.91 2.68
C ILE A 91 2.86 18.23 2.44
N VAL A 92 3.13 18.91 1.31
CA VAL A 92 2.53 20.21 0.98
C VAL A 92 1.02 20.15 1.30
N PRO A 93 0.56 20.89 2.34
CA PRO A 93 -0.83 20.87 2.70
C PRO A 93 -1.64 21.30 1.48
N PRO A 94 -2.81 20.69 1.21
CA PRO A 94 -3.72 21.28 0.24
C PRO A 94 -3.91 22.73 0.68
N GLN A 95 -3.47 23.69 -0.14
CA GLN A 95 -3.70 25.09 0.16
C GLN A 95 -5.19 25.21 0.47
N GLU A 96 -5.53 25.65 1.68
CA GLU A 96 -6.91 26.01 1.97
C GLU A 96 -7.33 26.96 0.85
N PRO A 97 -8.45 26.70 0.14
CA PRO A 97 -8.94 27.68 -0.81
C PRO A 97 -8.99 29.00 -0.04
N PRO A 98 -8.40 30.09 -0.57
CA PRO A 98 -8.27 31.34 0.18
C PRO A 98 -9.64 31.64 0.75
N LEU A 99 -9.75 31.63 2.08
CA LEU A 99 -11.00 31.95 2.75
C LEU A 99 -11.36 33.34 2.25
N LEU A 100 -12.30 33.40 1.31
CA LEU A 100 -12.86 34.65 0.83
C LEU A 100 -13.39 35.31 2.09
N ASN A 101 -12.71 36.37 2.49
CA ASN A 101 -12.98 37.15 3.67
C ASN A 101 -14.33 37.85 3.47
N THR A 102 -15.44 37.12 3.59
CA THR A 102 -16.82 37.61 3.47
C THR A 102 -17.28 38.26 4.78
N LEU A 103 -16.43 39.09 5.39
CA LEU A 103 -16.74 39.75 6.66
C LEU A 103 -16.36 41.24 6.75
N ASN A 104 -16.10 41.96 5.66
CA ASN A 104 -15.82 43.41 5.78
C ASN A 104 -16.28 44.31 4.62
N MET A 105 -17.50 44.10 4.09
CA MET A 105 -18.15 45.10 3.23
C MET A 105 -19.66 45.19 3.48
N ARG A 106 -20.08 45.43 4.72
CA ARG A 106 -21.30 46.20 5.04
C ARG A 106 -21.15 46.89 6.40
N MET A 107 -20.13 47.75 6.52
CA MET A 107 -20.28 48.92 7.38
C MET A 107 -20.87 50.04 6.52
N SER A 108 -21.94 50.62 7.05
CA SER A 108 -22.25 52.05 6.94
C SER A 108 -22.55 52.60 5.56
N ARG A 109 -23.84 52.71 5.25
CA ARG A 109 -24.56 54.01 5.17
C ARG A 109 -26.06 53.77 5.12
#